data_AF-V5IIW2-F1
#
_entry.id   AF-V5IIW2-F1
#
_cell.length_a   1.000
_cell.length_b   1.000
_cell.length_c   1.000
_cell.angle_alpha   90.00
_cell.angle_beta   90.00
_cell.angle_gamma   90.00
#
_symmetry.space_group_name_H-M   'P 1'
#
loop_
_entity.id
_entity.type
_entity.pdbx_description
1 polymer ?
#
loop_
_entity_poly.entity_id
_entity_poly.type
_entity_poly.pdbx_seq_one_letter_code
_entity_poly.pdbx_strand_id
1 'polypeptide(L)'
;MAALSIFCSFMTELISNAGTVTVLLPVFAAMAEELKINPLLFMIPATITSNFAFLLPVGTPANAIVYEHARLKLSDMVLPGFLAKVITVMTTVAVTYVIGDPVFGMFQYPDWINDASLANGTRV
;
A
#
# COMPACT_ATOMS: atom_id res chain seq x y z
N MET A 1 4.49 9.58 1.28
CA MET A 1 4.53 8.11 1.51
C MET A 1 3.68 7.70 2.70
N ALA A 2 3.98 8.13 3.93
CA ALA A 2 3.19 7.75 5.11
C ALA A 2 1.68 8.00 4.97
N ALA A 3 1.28 9.19 4.47
CA ALA A 3 -0.13 9.50 4.21
C ALA A 3 -0.80 8.55 3.18
N LEU A 4 -0.08 8.19 2.12
CA LEU A 4 -0.54 7.23 1.09
C LEU A 4 -0.70 5.82 1.68
N SER A 5 0.27 5.37 2.48
CA SER A 5 0.21 4.08 3.19
C SER A 5 -0.95 4.01 4.18
N ILE A 6 -1.21 5.10 4.91
CA ILE A 6 -2.37 5.20 5.81
C ILE A 6 -3.66 5.09 5.00
N PHE A 7 -3.81 5.89 3.95
CA PHE A 7 -4.98 5.87 3.08
C PHE A 7 -5.22 4.47 2.47
N CYS A 8 -4.19 3.86 1.89
CA CYS A 8 -4.26 2.52 1.31
C CYS A 8 -4.64 1.46 2.35
N SER A 9 -4.03 1.54 3.54
CA SER A 9 -4.33 0.63 4.65
C SER A 9 -5.79 0.74 5.11
N PHE A 10 -6.40 1.92 5.12
CA PHE A 10 -7.82 2.05 5.44
C PHE A 10 -8.73 1.57 4.31
N MET A 11 -8.38 1.84 3.05
CA MET A 11 -9.16 1.37 1.90
C MET A 11 -9.24 -0.15 1.82
N THR A 12 -8.19 -0.86 2.22
CA THR A 12 -8.20 -2.33 2.23
C THR A 12 -9.08 -2.97 3.32
N GLU A 13 -9.63 -2.19 4.24
CA GLU A 13 -10.62 -2.71 5.20
C GLU A 13 -12.01 -2.82 4.56
N LEU A 14 -12.26 -2.06 3.50
CA LEU A 14 -13.55 -1.97 2.80
C LEU A 14 -13.53 -2.73 1.48
N ILE A 15 -12.36 -2.85 0.86
CA ILE A 15 -12.12 -3.46 -0.44
C ILE A 15 -11.16 -4.62 -0.24
N SER A 16 -11.28 -5.70 -1.02
CA SER A 16 -10.31 -6.79 -0.97
C SER A 16 -8.89 -6.30 -1.26
N ASN A 17 -7.89 -6.85 -0.59
CA ASN A 17 -6.48 -6.43 -0.74
C ASN A 17 -6.06 -6.32 -2.21
N ALA A 18 -6.39 -7.33 -3.03
CA ALA A 18 -6.10 -7.34 -4.47
C ALA A 18 -6.88 -6.26 -5.24
N GLY A 19 -8.14 -6.00 -4.87
CA GLY A 19 -8.95 -4.94 -5.45
C GLY A 19 -8.37 -3.56 -5.15
N THR A 20 -7.96 -3.30 -3.90
CA THR A 20 -7.34 -2.04 -3.48
C THR A 20 -6.06 -1.76 -4.28
N VAL A 21 -5.18 -2.75 -4.40
CA VAL A 21 -3.92 -2.62 -5.16
C VAL A 21 -4.20 -2.31 -6.64
N THR A 22 -5.12 -3.06 -7.26
CA THR A 22 -5.43 -2.90 -8.69
C THR A 22 -5.96 -1.50 -9.02
N VAL A 23 -6.75 -0.93 -8.12
CA VAL A 23 -7.33 0.42 -8.30
C VAL A 23 -6.32 1.52 -7.98
N LEU A 24 -5.52 1.38 -6.91
CA LEU A 24 -4.67 2.46 -6.41
C LEU A 24 -3.29 2.54 -7.09
N LEU A 25 -2.72 1.42 -7.53
CA LEU A 25 -1.42 1.41 -8.21
C LEU A 25 -1.32 2.33 -9.44
N PRO A 26 -2.27 2.31 -10.41
CA PRO A 26 -2.19 3.20 -11.56
C PRO A 26 -2.28 4.69 -11.17
N VAL A 27 -3.07 5.00 -10.13
CA VAL A 27 -3.16 6.38 -9.60
C VAL A 27 -1.81 6.82 -9.02
N PHE A 28 -1.16 5.96 -8.24
CA PHE A 28 0.15 6.28 -7.65
C PHE A 28 1.28 6.35 -8.68
N ALA A 29 1.20 5.56 -9.76
CA ALA A 29 2.12 5.67 -10.89
C ALA A 29 1.98 7.04 -11.59
N ALA A 30 0.76 7.44 -11.95
CA ALA A 30 0.50 8.74 -12.56
C ALA A 30 0.94 9.93 -11.66
N MET A 31 0.66 9.84 -10.35
CA MET A 31 1.12 10.85 -9.39
C MET A 31 2.65 10.96 -9.34
N ALA A 32 3.36 9.83 -9.41
CA ALA A 32 4.82 9.83 -9.38
C ALA A 32 5.42 10.43 -10.65
N GLU A 33 4.80 10.20 -11.81
CA GLU A 33 5.18 10.85 -13.08
C GLU A 33 5.02 12.37 -13.02
N GLU A 34 3.89 12.87 -12.50
CA GLU A 34 3.67 14.31 -12.32
C GLU A 34 4.70 14.95 -11.37
N LEU A 35 5.02 14.25 -10.28
CA LEU A 35 6.00 14.68 -9.28
C LEU A 35 7.45 14.46 -9.71
N LYS A 36 7.70 13.83 -10.87
CA LYS A 36 9.04 13.47 -11.39
C LYS A 36 9.90 12.71 -10.37
N ILE A 37 9.27 11.78 -9.66
CA ILE A 37 9.92 10.90 -8.68
C ILE A 37 9.70 9.45 -9.08
N ASN A 38 10.52 8.56 -8.52
CA ASN A 38 10.43 7.14 -8.84
C ASN A 38 9.04 6.58 -8.39
N PRO A 39 8.24 5.98 -9.29
CA PRO A 39 6.93 5.42 -8.94
C PRO A 39 7.00 4.30 -7.90
N LEU A 40 8.13 3.58 -7.83
CA LEU A 40 8.35 2.52 -6.85
C LEU A 40 8.28 3.05 -5.41
N LEU A 41 8.62 4.32 -5.21
CA LEU A 41 8.58 5.04 -3.93
C LEU A 41 7.14 5.08 -3.37
N PHE A 42 6.12 5.07 -4.22
CA PHE A 42 4.72 5.05 -3.80
C PHE A 42 4.08 3.68 -3.91
N MET A 43 4.37 2.95 -4.99
CA MET A 43 3.74 1.67 -5.29
C MET A 43 4.12 0.57 -4.30
N ILE A 44 5.38 0.49 -3.88
CA ILE A 44 5.84 -0.53 -2.93
C ILE A 44 5.18 -0.37 -1.55
N PRO A 45 5.28 0.77 -0.86
CA PRO A 45 4.64 0.92 0.44
C PRO A 45 3.11 0.81 0.35
N ALA A 46 2.49 1.23 -0.76
CA ALA A 46 1.06 1.02 -0.98
C ALA A 46 0.66 -0.46 -1.05
N THR A 47 1.40 -1.27 -1.81
CA THR A 47 1.14 -2.71 -1.98
C THR A 47 1.36 -3.50 -0.69
N ILE A 48 2.35 -3.10 0.10
CA ILE A 48 2.60 -3.73 1.40
C ILE A 48 1.47 -3.38 2.37
N THR A 49 1.08 -2.11 2.45
CA THR A 49 0.06 -1.64 3.40
C THR A 49 -1.36 -2.06 3.06
N SER A 50 -1.68 -2.33 1.79
CA SER A 50 -2.95 -2.94 1.38
C SER A 50 -3.10 -4.38 1.83
N ASN A 51 -2.06 -5.05 2.33
CA ASN A 51 -2.18 -6.41 2.85
C ASN A 51 -2.54 -6.42 4.34
N PHE A 52 -2.59 -5.26 4.99
CA PHE A 52 -2.78 -5.11 6.44
C PHE A 52 -4.21 -4.68 6.79
N ALA A 53 -5.17 -5.58 6.55
CA ALA A 53 -6.57 -5.43 6.94
C ALA A 53 -6.83 -6.08 8.32
N PHE A 54 -6.87 -5.27 9.37
CA PHE A 54 -6.92 -5.69 10.78
C PHE A 54 -8.08 -5.12 11.59
N LEU A 55 -8.79 -4.08 11.10
CA LEU A 55 -9.80 -3.37 11.90
C LEU A 55 -11.18 -4.00 11.82
N LEU A 56 -11.59 -4.46 10.62
CA LEU A 56 -12.95 -4.92 10.38
C LEU A 56 -13.01 -6.43 10.17
N PRO A 57 -14.08 -7.10 10.66
CA PRO A 57 -14.30 -8.52 10.40
C PRO A 57 -14.52 -8.81 8.91
N VAL A 58 -14.99 -7.82 8.13
CA VAL A 58 -15.24 -7.94 6.69
C VAL A 58 -13.95 -7.92 5.86
N GLY A 59 -12.86 -7.37 6.41
CA GLY A 59 -11.62 -7.14 5.65
C GLY A 59 -10.91 -8.44 5.23
N THR A 60 -10.93 -9.48 6.07
CA THR A 60 -10.33 -10.79 5.74
C THR A 60 -11.12 -11.96 6.32
N PRO A 61 -11.13 -13.14 5.65
CA PRO A 61 -11.83 -14.33 6.16
C PRO A 61 -11.38 -14.76 7.56
N ALA A 62 -10.08 -14.63 7.88
CA ALA A 62 -9.56 -14.98 9.21
C ALA A 62 -10.18 -14.11 10.32
N ASN A 63 -10.30 -12.80 10.07
CA ASN A 63 -10.93 -11.85 10.98
C ASN A 63 -12.42 -12.17 11.18
N ALA A 64 -13.13 -12.50 10.09
CA ALA A 64 -14.54 -12.92 10.17
C ALA A 64 -14.74 -14.18 11.03
N ILE A 65 -13.88 -15.20 10.86
CA ILE A 65 -13.94 -16.45 11.61
C ILE A 65 -13.78 -16.20 13.12
N VAL A 66 -12.80 -15.39 13.52
CA VAL A 66 -12.57 -15.08 14.94
C VAL A 66 -13.73 -14.28 15.54
N TYR A 67 -14.27 -13.32 14.78
CA TYR A 67 -15.42 -12.52 15.21
C TYR A 67 -16.65 -13.38 15.51
N GLU A 68 -16.96 -14.34 14.62
CA GLU A 68 -18.10 -15.25 14.79
C GLU A 68 -17.85 -16.29 15.90
N HIS A 69 -16.65 -16.89 15.92
CA HIS A 69 -16.33 -17.97 16.85
C HIS A 69 -16.26 -17.49 18.31
N ALA A 70 -15.63 -16.33 18.55
CA ALA A 70 -15.47 -15.77 19.88
C ALA A 70 -16.61 -14.83 20.31
N ARG A 71 -17.64 -14.63 19.46
CA ARG A 71 -18.77 -13.70 19.68
C ARG A 71 -18.31 -12.31 20.15
N LEU A 72 -17.25 -11.80 19.53
CA LEU A 72 -16.64 -10.53 19.90
C LEU A 72 -17.55 -9.35 19.52
N LYS A 73 -17.46 -8.26 20.27
CA LYS A 73 -18.04 -6.98 19.82
C LYS A 73 -17.08 -6.33 18.82
N LEU A 74 -17.62 -5.50 17.93
CA LEU A 74 -16.80 -4.73 16.99
C LEU A 74 -15.73 -3.88 17.70
N SER A 75 -16.04 -3.33 18.88
CA SER A 75 -15.09 -2.58 19.71
C SER A 75 -13.88 -3.39 20.14
N ASP A 76 -14.07 -4.69 20.42
CA ASP A 76 -13.02 -5.58 20.92
C ASP A 76 -12.04 -5.97 19.81
N MET A 77 -12.45 -5.75 18.56
CA MET A 77 -11.67 -6.05 17.36
C MET A 77 -10.97 -4.81 16.79
N VAL A 78 -11.65 -3.67 16.80
CA VAL A 78 -11.14 -2.40 16.27
C VAL A 78 -9.95 -1.90 17.07
N LEU A 79 -9.96 -2.01 18.41
CA LEU A 79 -8.88 -1.47 19.24
C LEU A 79 -7.53 -2.21 19.03
N PRO A 80 -7.46 -3.56 19.08
CA PRO A 80 -6.24 -4.29 18.71
C PRO A 80 -5.85 -4.09 17.24
N GLY A 81 -6.84 -4.07 16.34
CA GLY A 81 -6.61 -3.87 14.90
C GLY A 81 -5.99 -2.52 14.58
N PHE A 82 -6.45 -1.46 15.25
CA PHE A 82 -5.89 -0.11 15.10
C PHE A 82 -4.44 -0.05 15.58
N LEU A 83 -4.13 -0.66 16.74
CA LEU A 83 -2.76 -0.73 17.25
C LEU A 83 -1.84 -1.48 16.28
N ALA A 84 -2.27 -2.64 15.79
CA ALA A 84 -1.52 -3.41 14.80
C ALA A 84 -1.27 -2.59 13.52
N LYS A 85 -2.29 -1.85 13.05
CA LYS A 85 -2.17 -0.98 11.88
C LYS A 85 -1.14 0.13 12.05
N VAL A 86 -1.14 0.82 13.19
CA VAL A 86 -0.15 1.86 13.46
C VAL A 86 1.27 1.27 13.41
N ILE A 87 1.48 0.10 14.03
CA ILE A 87 2.78 -0.58 14.04
C ILE A 87 3.21 -0.96 12.62
N THR A 88 2.32 -1.56 11.83
CA THR A 88 2.67 -2.02 10.47
C THR A 88 2.89 -0.86 9.51
N VAL A 89 2.13 0.23 9.60
CA VAL A 89 2.36 1.45 8.81
C VAL A 89 3.72 2.05 9.15
N MET A 90 4.05 2.20 10.43
CA MET A 90 5.35 2.73 10.86
C MET A 90 6.50 1.84 10.40
N THR A 91 6.34 0.52 10.53
CA THR A 91 7.32 -0.46 10.05
C THR A 91 7.50 -0.39 8.54
N THR A 92 6.41 -0.24 7.78
CA THR A 92 6.47 -0.14 6.31
C THR A 92 7.22 1.10 5.88
N VAL A 93 6.96 2.25 6.53
CA VAL A 93 7.69 3.49 6.27
C VAL A 93 9.18 3.29 6.57
N ALA A 94 9.53 2.75 7.75
CA ALA A 94 10.92 2.49 8.12
C ALA A 94 11.63 1.54 7.12
N VAL A 95 10.99 0.44 6.74
CA VAL A 95 11.52 -0.53 5.77
C VAL A 95 11.73 0.12 4.41
N THR A 96 10.78 0.95 3.95
CA THR A 96 10.91 1.64 2.66
C THR A 96 12.08 2.62 2.67
N TYR A 97 12.34 3.31 3.78
CA TYR A 97 13.49 4.20 3.89
C TYR A 97 14.84 3.47 4.05
N VAL A 98 14.87 2.35 4.78
CA VAL A 98 16.12 1.62 5.07
C VAL A 98 16.53 0.68 3.94
N ILE A 99 15.56 -0.05 3.38
CA ILE A 99 15.81 -1.10 2.37
C ILE A 99 15.50 -0.59 0.97
N GLY A 100 14.57 0.36 0.84
CA GLY A 100 14.08 0.77 -0.48
C GLY A 100 15.17 1.38 -1.35
N ASP A 101 16.00 2.26 -0.80
CA ASP A 101 17.10 2.87 -1.55
C ASP A 101 18.21 1.89 -1.96
N PRO A 102 18.81 1.09 -1.06
CA PRO A 102 19.89 0.18 -1.45
C PRO A 102 19.45 -0.95 -2.38
N VAL A 103 18.17 -1.35 -2.38
CA VAL A 103 17.68 -2.44 -3.23
C VAL A 103 17.17 -1.94 -4.58
N PHE A 104 16.49 -0.79 -4.62
CA PHE A 104 15.77 -0.34 -5.81
C PHE A 104 16.22 1.03 -6.33
N GLY A 105 17.18 1.71 -5.70
CA GLY A 105 17.64 3.04 -6.11
C GLY A 105 16.53 4.09 -6.08
N MET A 106 15.66 4.00 -5.08
CA MET A 106 14.39 4.73 -5.03
C MET A 106 14.53 6.25 -5.09
N PHE A 107 15.62 6.83 -4.59
CA PHE A 107 15.82 8.29 -4.60
C PHE A 107 16.36 8.86 -5.91
N GLN A 108 16.68 8.00 -6.88
CA GLN A 108 17.02 8.42 -8.24
C GLN A 108 15.82 8.21 -9.17
N TYR A 109 15.62 9.18 -10.08
CA TYR A 109 14.63 9.00 -11.14
C TYR A 109 15.12 7.87 -12.05
N PRO A 110 14.33 6.81 -12.25
CA PRO A 110 14.82 5.64 -12.93
C PRO A 110 14.97 5.87 -14.44
N ASP A 111 16.10 5.44 -14.99
CA ASP A 111 16.43 5.61 -16.42
C ASP A 111 15.44 4.88 -17.36
N TRP A 112 14.83 3.78 -16.90
CA TRP A 112 13.88 2.98 -17.70
C TRP A 112 12.59 3.72 -18.06
N ILE A 113 12.23 4.80 -17.36
CA ILE A 113 11.07 5.64 -17.74
C ILE A 113 11.40 6.45 -19.01
N ASN A 114 12.65 6.88 -19.17
CA ASN A 114 13.08 7.58 -20.38
C ASN A 114 13.07 6.65 -21.60
N ASP A 115 13.42 5.38 -21.42
CA ASP A 115 13.36 4.37 -22.49
C ASP A 115 11.92 3.96 -22.84
N ALA A 116 11.02 3.89 -21.86
CA ALA A 116 9.60 3.62 -22.09
C ALA A 116 8.91 4.75 -22.87
N SER A 117 9.32 6.01 -22.63
CA SER A 117 8.93 7.18 -23.44
C SER A 117 9.41 7.06 -24.90
N LEU A 118 10.62 6.55 -25.13
CA LEU A 118 11.16 6.31 -26.47
C LEU A 118 10.48 5.12 -27.17
N ALA A 119 10.10 4.07 -26.43
CA ALA A 119 9.39 2.91 -26.95
C ALA A 119 7.92 3.21 -27.33
N ASN A 120 7.26 4.11 -26.60
CA ASN A 120 5.91 4.59 -26.93
C ASN A 120 5.91 5.79 -27.90
N GLY A 121 7.06 6.42 -28.15
CA GLY A 121 7.23 7.58 -29.01
C GLY A 121 7.43 7.29 -30.50
N THR A 122 7.47 6.03 -30.94
CA THR A 122 7.57 5.64 -32.37
C THR A 122 6.28 5.05 -32.93
N ARG A 123 5.12 5.47 -32.43
CA ARG A 123 3.83 5.24 -33.11
C ARG A 123 3.13 6.59 -33.29
N VAL A 124 3.57 7.29 -34.35
CA VAL A 124 2.89 8.34 -35.14
C VAL A 124 2.01 9.34 -34.38
#